data_AF-A0A1G8E4Y9-F1
#
_entry.id   AF-A0A1G8E4Y9-F1
#
_cell.length_a   1.000
_cell.length_b   1.000
_cell.length_c   1.000
_cell.angle_alpha   90.00
_cell.angle_beta   90.00
_cell.angle_gamma   90.00
#
_symmetry.space_group_name_H-M   'P 1'
#
loop_
_entity.id
_entity.type
_entity.pdbx_description
1 polymer ?
#
loop_
_entity_poly.entity_id
_entity_poly.type
_entity_poly.pdbx_seq_one_letter_code
_entity_poly.pdbx_strand_id
1 'polypeptide(L)' 'MRLSIDCKATVKIGEYSRGGKTCGDTQAADHDMGCEEKQVPFGIVEEDSGQLHLTFGSSFKTSDFIVDGLEDW' A
#
# COMPACT_ATOMS: atom_id res chain seq x y z
N MET A 1 -0.78 -18.56 -18.16
CA MET A 1 -0.39 -17.65 -17.07
C MET A 1 -0.46 -16.23 -17.57
N ARG A 2 -1.54 -15.57 -17.19
CA ARG A 2 -1.75 -14.14 -17.40
C ARG A 2 -1.61 -13.46 -16.04
N LEU A 3 -0.77 -12.44 -15.97
CA LEU A 3 -0.52 -11.70 -14.74
C LEU A 3 -1.02 -10.28 -14.90
N SER A 4 -1.83 -9.82 -13.95
CA SER A 4 -2.17 -8.42 -13.76
C SER A 4 -1.36 -7.88 -12.59
N ILE A 5 -0.59 -6.82 -12.82
CA ILE A 5 0.31 -6.24 -11.83
C ILE A 5 -0.06 -4.78 -11.60
N ASP A 6 -0.22 -4.38 -10.35
CA ASP A 6 -0.57 -3.00 -9.97
C ASP A 6 0.26 -2.50 -8.77
N CYS A 7 0.79 -1.27 -8.90
CA CYS A 7 1.40 -0.51 -7.82
C CYS A 7 0.42 0.57 -7.37
N LYS A 8 -0.40 0.28 -6.35
CA LYS A 8 -1.50 1.17 -5.95
C LYS A 8 -1.02 2.41 -5.20
N ALA A 9 -1.96 3.22 -4.71
CA ALA A 9 -1.67 4.47 -4.02
C ALA A 9 -0.86 4.24 -2.74
N THR A 10 0.11 5.13 -2.49
CA THR A 10 0.91 5.14 -1.27
C THR A 10 0.01 5.36 -0.05
N VAL A 11 0.12 4.46 0.93
CA VAL A 11 -0.60 4.50 2.20
C VAL A 11 0.31 5.12 3.25
N LYS A 12 -0.22 6.12 3.97
CA LYS A 12 0.45 6.75 5.10
C LYS A 12 0.25 5.87 6.34
N ILE A 13 1.34 5.48 7.01
CA ILE A 13 1.28 4.60 8.18
C ILE A 13 1.39 5.45 9.45
N GLY A 14 0.36 5.38 10.31
CA GLY A 14 0.29 6.13 11.57
C GLY A 14 -1.14 6.42 12.00
N GLU A 15 -1.31 7.14 13.10
CA GLU A 15 -2.60 7.53 13.67
C GLU A 15 -3.24 8.70 12.90
N TYR A 16 -3.41 8.53 11.59
CA TYR A 16 -3.93 9.56 10.70
C TYR A 16 -5.44 9.40 10.47
N SER A 17 -6.18 10.51 10.50
CA SER A 17 -7.59 10.56 10.13
C SER A 17 -7.87 11.69 9.15
N ARG A 18 -8.77 11.45 8.19
CA ARG A 18 -9.20 12.45 7.20
C ARG A 18 -10.71 12.64 7.25
N GLY A 19 -11.15 13.59 8.08
CA GLY A 19 -12.57 13.92 8.22
C GLY A 19 -13.42 12.85 8.93
N GLY A 20 -12.80 11.95 9.69
CA GLY A 20 -13.51 10.96 10.49
C GLY A 20 -14.27 11.58 11.66
N LYS A 21 -15.37 10.93 12.08
CA LYS A 21 -16.08 11.24 13.32
C LYS A 21 -15.69 10.18 14.36
N THR A 22 -15.29 10.61 15.55
CA THR A 22 -14.91 9.71 16.64
C THR A 22 -16.12 9.40 17.51
N CYS A 23 -16.25 8.16 17.97
CA CYS A 23 -17.19 7.78 19.03
C CYS A 23 -16.41 7.72 20.35
N GLY A 24 -15.98 8.88 20.85
CA GLY A 24 -15.14 9.03 22.05
C GLY A 24 -14.03 10.08 21.88
N ASP A 25 -13.14 10.19 22.87
CA ASP A 25 -12.07 11.20 22.96
C ASP A 25 -10.77 10.83 22.22
N THR A 26 -10.84 9.93 21.25
CA THR A 26 -9.67 9.51 20.47
C THR A 26 -9.12 10.68 19.65
N GLN A 27 -7.86 11.02 19.86
CA GLN A 27 -7.15 12.01 19.06
C GLN A 27 -6.45 11.30 17.89
N ALA A 28 -6.46 11.93 16.71
CA ALA A 28 -5.74 11.45 15.54
C ALA A 28 -5.01 12.63 14.90
N ALA A 29 -3.87 12.36 14.29
CA ALA A 29 -3.15 13.31 13.47
C ALA A 29 -3.93 13.60 12.18
N ASP A 30 -3.82 14.84 11.69
CA ASP A 30 -4.37 15.20 10.40
C ASP A 30 -3.66 14.39 9.31
N HIS A 31 -4.42 13.65 8.53
CA HIS A 31 -3.90 12.82 7.44
C HIS A 31 -3.11 13.60 6.40
N ASP A 32 -3.31 14.91 6.25
CA ASP A 32 -2.60 15.72 5.27
C ASP A 32 -1.27 16.30 5.81
N MET A 33 -1.01 16.20 7.12
CA MET A 33 0.21 16.70 7.76
C MET A 33 1.32 15.65 7.84
N GLY A 34 2.53 16.03 7.38
CA GLY A 34 3.82 15.49 7.87
C GLY A 34 3.97 13.97 8.02
N CYS A 35 3.53 13.17 7.05
CA CYS A 35 3.65 11.72 7.15
C CYS A 35 5.10 11.23 7.04
N GLU A 36 5.62 10.66 8.14
CA GLU A 36 6.97 10.13 8.26
C GLU A 36 7.15 8.78 7.55
N GLU A 37 6.21 7.84 7.74
CA GLU A 37 6.29 6.51 7.16
C GLU A 37 5.21 6.26 6.10
N LYS A 38 5.62 5.78 4.93
CA LYS A 38 4.76 5.52 3.79
C LYS A 38 5.05 4.14 3.23
N GLN A 39 4.00 3.40 2.93
CA GLN A 39 4.10 2.11 2.27
C GLN A 39 3.33 2.13 0.95
N VAL A 40 3.89 1.46 -0.05
CA VAL A 40 3.28 1.26 -1.35
C VAL A 40 2.87 -0.20 -1.45
N PRO A 41 1.56 -0.49 -1.59
CA PRO A 41 1.10 -1.83 -1.89
C PRO A 41 1.41 -2.20 -3.34
N PHE A 42 1.89 -3.42 -3.52
CA PHE A 42 2.18 -4.05 -4.80
C PHE A 42 1.36 -5.34 -4.91
N GLY A 43 0.50 -5.41 -5.92
CA GLY A 43 -0.39 -6.55 -6.13
C GLY A 43 -0.06 -7.27 -7.43
N ILE A 44 0.02 -8.60 -7.36
CA ILE A 44 0.09 -9.49 -8.52
C ILE A 44 -1.13 -10.41 -8.48
N VAL A 45 -1.92 -10.42 -9.57
CA VAL A 45 -3.03 -11.35 -9.75
C VAL A 45 -2.71 -12.30 -10.89
N GLU A 46 -2.75 -13.60 -10.61
CA GLU A 46 -2.74 -14.65 -11.63
C GLU A 46 -4.18 -14.84 -12.13
N GLU A 47 -4.47 -14.40 -13.35
CA GLU A 47 -5.85 -14.31 -13.84
C GLU A 47 -6.47 -15.68 -14.14
N ASP A 48 -5.66 -16.69 -14.43
CA ASP A 48 -6.16 -18.03 -14.78
C ASP A 48 -6.70 -18.76 -13.52
N SER A 49 -6.13 -18.50 -12.34
CA SER A 49 -6.52 -19.08 -11.05
C SER A 49 -7.19 -18.10 -10.08
N GLY A 50 -7.12 -16.79 -10.34
CA GLY A 50 -7.66 -15.73 -9.49
C GLY A 50 -6.88 -15.49 -8.19
N GLN A 51 -5.66 -16.01 -8.08
CA GLN A 51 -4.82 -15.86 -6.89
C GLN A 51 -4.21 -14.45 -6.83
N LEU A 52 -4.34 -13.80 -5.68
CA LEU A 52 -3.77 -12.48 -5.40
C LEU A 52 -2.57 -12.63 -4.45
N HIS A 53 -1.43 -12.12 -4.88
CA HIS A 53 -0.26 -11.87 -4.03
C HIS A 53 -0.18 -10.36 -3.75
N LEU A 54 0.04 -9.99 -2.49
CA LEU A 54 0.06 -8.60 -2.05
C LEU A 54 1.27 -8.34 -1.14
N THR A 55 2.14 -7.43 -1.58
CA THR A 55 3.38 -7.06 -0.88
C THR A 55 3.34 -5.57 -0.54
N PHE A 56 3.96 -5.19 0.57
CA PHE A 56 4.05 -3.79 1.01
C PHE A 56 5.51 -3.39 1.10
N GLY A 57 5.91 -2.39 0.31
CA GLY A 57 7.28 -1.85 0.36
C GLY A 57 7.30 -0.37 0.72
N SER A 58 8.43 0.09 1.24
CA SER A 58 8.67 1.51 1.54
C SER A 58 9.20 2.30 0.33
N SER A 59 9.57 1.61 -0.75
CA SER A 59 10.18 2.22 -1.94
C SER A 59 9.16 2.83 -2.91
N PHE A 60 9.52 3.96 -3.52
CA PHE A 60 8.68 4.77 -4.41
C PHE A 60 8.55 4.14 -5.81
N LYS A 61 7.75 3.08 -5.96
CA LYS A 61 7.30 2.55 -7.27
C LYS A 61 8.43 2.46 -8.32
N THR A 62 9.65 2.11 -7.91
CA THR A 62 10.80 2.03 -8.81
C THR A 62 10.75 0.73 -9.59
N SER A 63 11.50 0.64 -10.68
CA SER A 63 11.69 -0.64 -11.39
C SER A 63 12.18 -1.72 -10.44
N ASP A 64 13.12 -1.38 -9.55
CA ASP A 64 13.72 -2.31 -8.60
C ASP A 64 12.66 -2.86 -7.64
N PHE A 65 11.76 -2.01 -7.14
CA PHE A 65 10.65 -2.45 -6.30
C PHE A 65 9.70 -3.45 -6.98
N ILE A 66 9.48 -3.29 -8.29
CA ILE A 66 8.64 -4.22 -9.07
C ILE A 66 9.38 -5.55 -9.26
N VAL A 67 10.69 -5.52 -9.48
CA VAL A 67 11.52 -6.72 -9.61
C VAL A 67 11.56 -7.47 -8.27
N ASP A 68 11.83 -6.77 -7.17
CA ASP A 68 11.82 -7.36 -5.81
C ASP A 68 10.47 -8.04 -5.54
N GLY A 69 9.36 -7.37 -5.86
CA GLY A 69 8.02 -7.94 -5.68
C GLY A 69 7.68 -9.12 -6.61
N LEU A 70 8.35 -9.22 -7.77
CA LEU A 70 8.24 -10.39 -8.66
C LEU A 70 9.12 -11.56 -8.19
N GLU A 71 10.24 -11.30 -7.54
CA GLU A 71 11.09 -12.33 -6.94
C GLU A 71 10.45 -12.96 -5.68
N ASP A 72 9.68 -12.16 -4.93
CA ASP A 72 8.94 -12.60 -3.74
C ASP A 72 7.67 -13.43 -4.05
N TRP A 73 7.15 -13.35 -5.27
CA TRP A 73 5.92 -14.02 -5.71
C TRP A 73 6.14 -15.48 -6.13
#